data_AF-A0ABD6IXJ3-F1
#
_entry.id   AF-A0ABD6IXJ3-F1
#
_cell.length_a   1.000
_cell.length_b   1.000
_cell.length_c   1.000
_cell.angle_alpha   90.00
_cell.angle_beta   90.00
_cell.angle_gamma   90.00
#
_symmetry.space_group_name_H-M   'P 1'
#
loop_
_entity.id
_entity.type
_entity.pdbx_description
1 polymer ?
#
loop_
_entity_poly.entity_id
_entity_poly.type
_entity_poly.pdbx_seq_one_letter_code
_entity_poly.pdbx_strand_id
1 'polypeptide(L)' 'MKVTVDRAACYGSAECAFRAPAVFAFEDGYGVVLPGKEDAAGEPGVREAAERCPSQAIVLGE' A
#
# COMPACT_ATOMS: atom_id res chain seq x y z
N MET A 1 -12.36 -3.07 -6.58
CA MET A 1 -11.21 -3.71 -5.93
C MET A 1 -10.49 -2.63 -5.15
N LYS A 2 -10.62 -2.66 -3.82
CA LYS A 2 -10.06 -1.63 -2.94
C LYS A 2 -8.69 -2.01 -2.41
N VAL A 3 -7.82 -1.03 -2.25
CA VAL A 3 -6.53 -1.15 -1.55
C VAL A 3 -6.55 -0.35 -0.26
N THR A 4 -6.03 -0.95 0.81
CA THR A 4 -5.86 -0.30 2.11
C THR A 4 -4.52 -0.73 2.75
N VAL A 5 -4.05 0.04 3.73
CA VAL A 5 -2.92 -0.35 4.58
C VAL A 5 -3.41 -0.59 6.00
N ASP A 6 -3.21 -1.81 6.51
CA ASP A 6 -3.45 -2.14 7.90
C ASP A 6 -2.35 -1.53 8.78
N ARG A 7 -2.73 -0.48 9.53
CA ARG A 7 -1.83 0.21 10.46
C ARG A 7 -1.34 -0.67 11.61
N ALA A 8 -2.08 -1.70 12.01
CA ALA A 8 -1.65 -2.60 13.08
C ALA A 8 -0.52 -3.53 12.62
N ALA A 9 -0.52 -3.92 11.35
CA ALA A 9 0.51 -4.78 10.75
C ALA A 9 1.69 -4.00 10.15
N CYS A 10 1.48 -2.73 9.77
CA CYS A 10 2.52 -1.90 9.17
C CYS A 10 3.59 -1.52 10.20
N TYR A 11 4.86 -1.85 9.94
CA TYR A 11 6.00 -1.46 10.79
C TYR A 11 6.90 -0.39 10.15
N GLY A 12 6.48 0.19 9.02
CA GLY A 12 7.18 1.34 8.43
C GLY A 12 8.33 1.03 7.48
N SER A 13 8.24 -0.02 6.66
CA SER A 13 9.31 -0.38 5.70
C SER A 13 9.46 0.56 4.49
N ALA A 14 8.46 1.40 4.21
CA ALA A 14 8.35 2.26 3.02
C ALA A 14 8.33 1.55 1.65
N GLU A 15 8.26 0.22 1.61
CA GLU A 15 8.28 -0.58 0.37
C GLU A 15 7.12 -0.28 -0.59
N CYS A 16 5.97 0.13 -0.04
CA CYS A 16 4.78 0.51 -0.81
C CYS A 16 5.00 1.81 -1.59
N ALA A 17 5.53 2.85 -0.93
CA ALA A 17 5.80 4.14 -1.54
C ALA A 17 6.95 4.04 -2.57
N PHE A 18 7.90 3.12 -2.38
CA PHE A 18 8.95 2.86 -3.37
C PHE A 18 8.42 2.20 -4.65
N ARG A 19 7.56 1.17 -4.53
CA ARG A 19 7.06 0.40 -5.69
C ARG A 19 5.90 1.03 -6.42
N ALA A 20 5.02 1.70 -5.68
CA ALA A 20 3.81 2.32 -6.23
C ALA A 20 3.61 3.75 -5.69
N PRO A 21 4.55 4.68 -5.97
CA PRO A 21 4.47 6.07 -5.50
C PRO A 21 3.25 6.84 -6.03
N ALA A 22 2.61 6.37 -7.10
CA ALA A 22 1.38 6.95 -7.63
C ALA A 22 0.11 6.58 -6.83
N VAL A 23 0.21 5.63 -5.91
CA VAL A 23 -0.91 5.10 -5.11
C VAL A 23 -0.64 5.21 -3.61
N PHE A 24 0.61 5.07 -3.17
CA PHE A 24 0.97 5.14 -1.77
C PHE A 24 1.86 6.33 -1.45
N ALA A 25 1.70 6.87 -0.24
CA ALA A 25 2.66 7.74 0.41
C ALA A 25 3.21 7.09 1.67
N PHE A 26 4.22 7.73 2.25
CA PHE A 26 4.81 7.35 3.53
C PHE A 26 4.70 8.55 4.48
N GLU A 27 3.84 8.44 5.49
CA GLU A 27 3.51 9.52 6.41
C GLU A 27 3.52 8.99 7.84
N ASP A 28 4.09 9.78 8.77
CA ASP A 28 4.19 9.43 10.20
C ASP A 28 4.81 8.05 10.49
N GLY A 29 5.70 7.57 9.61
CA GLY A 29 6.34 6.27 9.73
C GLY A 29 5.53 5.08 9.19
N TYR A 30 4.40 5.34 8.53
CA TYR A 30 3.51 4.31 7.99
C TYR A 30 3.25 4.51 6.50
N GLY A 31 3.00 3.41 5.80
CA GLY A 31 2.42 3.47 4.46
C GLY A 31 0.96 3.92 4.52
N VAL A 32 0.55 4.78 3.59
CA VAL A 32 -0.85 5.23 3.44
C VAL A 32 -1.25 5.20 1.97
N VAL A 33 -2.53 4.95 1.69
CA VAL A 33 -3.08 5.09 0.33
C VAL A 33 -3.39 6.56 0.09
N LEU A 34 -2.99 7.07 -1.08
CA LEU A 34 -3.28 8.44 -1.49
C LEU A 34 -4.80 8.65 -1.65
N PRO A 35 -5.34 9.81 -1.29
CA PRO A 35 -6.75 10.13 -1.50
C PRO A 35 -7.16 9.97 -2.98
N GLY A 36 -8.23 9.25 -3.24
CA GLY A 36 -8.72 8.96 -4.60
C GLY A 36 -8.00 7.82 -5.31
N LYS A 37 -7.13 7.08 -4.62
CA LYS A 37 -6.42 5.89 -5.14
C LYS A 37 -6.87 4.58 -4.48
N GLU A 38 -7.94 4.61 -3.68
CA GLU A 38 -8.48 3.45 -3.00
C GLU A 38 -8.89 2.34 -3.98
N ASP A 39 -9.33 2.66 -5.20
CA ASP A 39 -9.74 1.66 -6.21
C ASP A 39 -8.59 1.18 -7.12
N ALA A 40 -7.34 1.53 -6.80
CA ALA A 40 -6.16 1.20 -7.62
C ALA A 40 -5.63 -0.23 -7.42
N ALA A 41 -6.36 -1.12 -6.73
CA ALA A 41 -5.88 -2.48 -6.43
C ALA A 41 -5.58 -3.34 -7.68
N GLY A 42 -6.15 -2.99 -8.83
CA GLY A 42 -5.87 -3.64 -10.11
C GLY A 42 -4.58 -3.19 -10.80
N GLU A 43 -3.94 -2.12 -10.32
CA GLU A 43 -2.71 -1.60 -10.91
C GLU A 43 -1.54 -2.54 -10.62
N PRO A 44 -0.67 -2.84 -11.60
CA PRO A 44 0.42 -3.81 -11.44
C PRO A 44 1.39 -3.41 -10.31
N GLY A 45 1.66 -2.11 -10.14
CA GLY A 45 2.50 -1.61 -9.06
C GLY A 45 1.90 -1.84 -7.67
N VAL A 46 0.58 -1.85 -7.53
CA VAL A 46 -0.10 -2.07 -6.25
C VAL A 46 -0.04 -3.53 -5.84
N ARG A 47 -0.20 -4.44 -6.80
CA ARG A 47 -0.03 -5.87 -6.57
C ARG A 47 1.41 -6.19 -6.16
N GLU A 48 2.40 -5.64 -6.86
CA GLU A 48 3.81 -5.82 -6.50
C GLU A 48 4.11 -5.25 -5.12
N ALA A 49 3.59 -4.06 -4.79
CA ALA A 49 3.72 -3.48 -3.46
C ALA A 49 3.16 -4.40 -2.37
N ALA A 50 2.01 -5.03 -2.60
CA ALA A 50 1.41 -5.97 -1.66
C ALA A 50 2.24 -7.25 -1.49
N GLU A 51 2.71 -7.84 -2.59
CA GLU A 51 3.57 -9.04 -2.56
C GLU A 51 4.92 -8.80 -1.89
N ARG A 52 5.43 -7.57 -1.98
CA ARG A 52 6.73 -7.18 -1.43
C ARG A 52 6.65 -6.51 -0.07
N CYS A 53 5.45 -6.28 0.47
CA CYS A 53 5.28 -5.75 1.81
C CYS A 53 5.76 -6.78 2.84
N PRO A 54 6.85 -6.50 3.59
CA PRO A 54 7.47 -7.50 4.46
C PRO A 54 6.60 -7.93 5.64
N SER A 55 5.65 -7.09 6.07
CA SER A 55 4.66 -7.45 7.09
C SER A 55 3.27 -7.72 6.53
N GLN A 56 3.13 -7.80 5.20
CA GLN A 56 1.85 -8.04 4.52
C GLN A 56 0.73 -7.07 4.95
N ALA A 57 1.07 -5.83 5.26
CA ALA A 57 0.13 -4.81 5.72
C ALA A 57 -0.76 -4.23 4.60
N ILE A 58 -0.49 -4.52 3.33
CA ILE A 58 -1.28 -4.00 2.21
C ILE A 58 -2.38 -5.01 1.89
N VAL A 59 -3.62 -4.59 2.05
CA VAL A 59 -4.81 -5.44 1.85
C VAL A 59 -5.49 -5.07 0.54
N LEU A 60 -5.68 -6.06 -0.32
CA LEU A 60 -6.43 -5.95 -1.57
C LEU A 60 -7.78 -6.64 -1.38
N GLY A 61 -8.86 -5.88 -1.34
CA GLY A 61 -10.24 -6.36 -1.23
C GLY A 61 -11.02 -6.16 -2.53
N GLU A 62 -12.19 -6.80 -2.65
CA GLU A 62 -13.14 -6.59 -3.76
C GLU A 62 -13.67 -5.15 -3.85
#